data_AF-A0A8K1DBT3-F1
#
_entry.id   AF-A0A8K1DBT3-F1
#
_cell.length_a   1.000
_cell.length_b   1.000
_cell.length_c   1.000
_cell.angle_alpha   90.00
_cell.angle_beta   90.00
_cell.angle_gamma   90.00
#
_symmetry.space_group_name_H-M   'P 1'
#
loop_
_entity.id
_entity.type
_entity.pdbx_description
1 polymer ?
#
loop_
_entity_poly.entity_id
_entity_poly.type
_entity_poly.pdbx_seq_one_letter_code
_entity_poly.pdbx_strand_id
1 'polypeptide(L)'
;MIASHTIIPVIGVPIMVYNDKGQSDRFKFSAFGGLDSLLSISEMPTGSPVVTVGVNKAANAGLYAVKILANEFLDLQKKLKQYKDDQHRSVLKESEELKRLGLTRFTGKKFKK
;
A
#
# COMPACT_ATOMS: atom_id res chain seq x y z
N MET A 1 -10.30 16.90 4.96
CA MET A 1 -10.20 18.24 5.58
C MET A 1 -8.81 18.65 6.09
N ILE A 2 -7.73 17.89 5.86
CA ILE A 2 -6.36 18.39 6.09
C ILE A 2 -5.85 19.15 4.85
N ALA A 3 -5.98 18.54 3.66
CA ALA A 3 -5.51 19.10 2.40
C ALA A 3 -6.13 20.45 1.99
N SER A 4 -7.27 20.82 2.57
CA SER A 4 -7.93 22.11 2.31
C SER A 4 -7.33 23.25 3.13
N HIS A 5 -6.56 22.94 4.17
CA HIS A 5 -6.02 23.90 5.14
C HIS A 5 -4.49 23.93 5.15
N THR A 6 -3.83 23.27 4.19
CA THR A 6 -2.37 23.24 4.12
C THR A 6 -1.90 23.26 2.68
N ILE A 7 -0.72 23.84 2.48
CA ILE A 7 0.03 23.77 1.23
C ILE A 7 0.99 22.56 1.19
N ILE A 8 1.13 21.86 2.31
CA ILE A 8 2.00 20.69 2.43
C ILE A 8 1.31 19.48 1.77
N PRO A 9 2.02 18.62 1.01
CA PRO A 9 1.43 17.43 0.41
C PRO A 9 0.74 16.52 1.44
N VAL A 10 -0.48 16.09 1.14
CA VAL A 10 -1.26 15.17 1.97
C VAL A 10 -1.40 13.82 1.28
N ILE A 11 -1.10 12.74 2.00
CA ILE A 11 -1.25 11.36 1.53
C ILE A 11 -2.37 10.70 2.34
N GLY A 12 -3.42 10.24 1.66
CA GLY A 12 -4.55 9.55 2.26
C GLY A 12 -4.41 8.03 2.17
N VAL A 13 -4.66 7.35 3.28
CA VAL A 13 -4.73 5.88 3.36
C VAL A 13 -6.19 5.48 3.62
N PRO A 14 -6.88 4.89 2.63
CA PRO A 14 -8.22 4.36 2.84
C PRO A 14 -8.17 3.19 3.82
N ILE A 15 -8.98 3.24 4.87
CA ILE A 15 -9.05 2.18 5.88
C ILE A 15 -10.32 1.38 5.67
N MET A 16 -10.18 0.06 5.55
CA MET A 16 -11.35 -0.81 5.50
C MET A 16 -12.03 -0.83 6.88
N VAL A 17 -13.34 -0.61 6.92
CA VAL A 17 -14.12 -0.70 8.16
C VAL A 17 -14.31 -2.17 8.54
N TYR A 18 -14.05 -2.49 9.81
CA TYR A 18 -14.27 -3.81 10.40
C TYR A 18 -15.49 -3.76 11.33
N ASN A 19 -16.36 -4.76 11.23
CA ASN A 19 -17.55 -4.86 12.06
C ASN A 19 -17.26 -5.79 13.24
N ASP A 20 -16.66 -5.24 14.29
CA ASP A 20 -16.22 -6.01 15.46
C ASP A 20 -17.38 -6.49 16.36
N LYS A 21 -18.62 -6.08 16.06
CA LYS A 21 -19.83 -6.41 16.85
C LYS A 21 -20.72 -7.49 16.20
N GLY A 22 -20.35 -8.03 15.03
CA GLY A 22 -21.10 -9.08 14.36
C GLY A 22 -20.68 -10.47 14.82
N GLN A 23 -21.60 -11.24 15.44
CA GLN A 23 -21.33 -12.60 15.93
C GLN A 23 -21.03 -13.65 14.82
N SER A 24 -20.98 -13.26 13.54
CA SER A 24 -20.65 -14.18 12.46
C SER A 24 -19.51 -13.64 11.58
N ASP A 25 -18.56 -14.51 11.27
CA ASP A 25 -17.41 -14.22 10.39
C ASP A 25 -17.82 -13.73 8.98
N ARG A 26 -19.09 -13.93 8.58
CA ARG A 26 -19.62 -13.46 7.29
C ARG A 26 -19.77 -11.94 7.20
N PHE A 27 -19.89 -11.23 8.33
CA PHE A 27 -20.10 -9.77 8.36
C PHE A 27 -18.93 -8.99 9.00
N LYS A 28 -17.76 -9.63 9.13
CA LYS A 28 -16.57 -9.04 9.75
C LYS A 28 -15.97 -7.89 8.94
N PHE A 29 -16.15 -7.90 7.62
CA PHE A 29 -15.61 -6.90 6.68
C PHE A 29 -16.73 -5.99 6.17
N SER A 30 -16.42 -4.71 5.90
CA SER A 30 -17.41 -3.76 5.35
C SER A 30 -18.05 -4.28 4.07
N ALA A 31 -19.32 -3.91 3.85
CA ALA A 31 -20.11 -4.35 2.69
C ALA A 31 -19.44 -4.05 1.34
N PHE A 32 -18.53 -3.07 1.29
CA PHE A 32 -17.85 -2.62 0.08
C PHE A 32 -16.33 -2.79 0.13
N GLY A 33 -15.79 -3.53 1.09
CA GLY A 33 -14.34 -3.84 1.15
C GLY A 33 -13.43 -2.61 1.16
N GLY A 34 -13.88 -1.48 1.70
CA GLY A 34 -13.13 -0.22 1.74
C GLY A 34 -13.25 0.68 0.50
N LEU A 35 -14.12 0.36 -0.47
CA LEU A 35 -14.40 1.23 -1.62
C LEU A 35 -15.00 2.57 -1.20
N ASP A 36 -15.86 2.56 -0.18
CA ASP A 36 -16.40 3.75 0.49
C ASP A 36 -15.29 4.68 1.00
N SER A 37 -14.31 4.11 1.67
CA SER A 37 -13.15 4.84 2.18
C SER A 37 -12.20 5.28 1.07
N LEU A 38 -12.09 4.51 -0.02
CA LEU A 38 -11.27 4.88 -1.17
C LEU A 38 -11.87 6.11 -1.86
N LEU A 39 -13.16 6.06 -2.23
CA LEU A 39 -13.83 7.12 -2.96
C LEU A 39 -13.96 8.40 -2.13
N SER A 40 -14.18 8.29 -0.82
CA SER A 40 -14.22 9.46 0.07
C SER A 40 -12.89 10.20 0.22
N ILE A 41 -11.77 9.57 -0.19
CA ILE A 41 -10.43 10.19 -0.15
C ILE A 41 -9.95 10.54 -1.57
N SER A 42 -10.21 9.71 -2.59
CA SER A 42 -9.75 9.94 -3.96
C SER A 42 -10.53 11.05 -4.66
N GLU A 43 -11.84 11.15 -4.43
CA GLU A 43 -12.73 12.08 -5.13
C GLU A 43 -12.74 13.47 -4.47
N MET A 44 -11.54 14.04 -4.27
CA MET A 44 -11.40 15.41 -3.79
C MET A 44 -11.73 16.42 -4.90
N PRO A 45 -12.44 17.51 -4.59
CA PRO A 45 -12.75 18.54 -5.58
C PRO A 45 -11.49 19.27 -6.05
N THR A 46 -11.58 19.87 -7.24
CA THR A 46 -10.52 20.70 -7.81
C THR A 46 -10.06 21.78 -6.83
N GLY A 47 -8.75 21.92 -6.67
CA GLY A 47 -8.12 22.92 -5.80
C GLY A 47 -7.61 22.37 -4.45
N SER A 48 -8.01 21.18 -4.02
CA SER A 48 -7.48 20.54 -2.80
C SER A 48 -7.08 19.08 -3.06
N PRO A 49 -5.93 18.85 -3.73
CA PRO A 49 -5.51 17.51 -4.12
C PRO A 49 -5.05 16.67 -2.92
N VAL A 50 -5.28 15.35 -2.99
CA VAL A 50 -4.76 14.35 -2.06
C VAL A 50 -4.12 13.21 -2.87
N VAL A 51 -2.99 12.69 -2.40
CA VAL A 51 -2.42 11.46 -2.96
C VAL A 51 -3.03 10.27 -2.23
N THR A 52 -3.80 9.45 -2.92
CA THR A 52 -4.46 8.28 -2.32
C THR A 52 -3.70 7.00 -2.64
N VAL A 53 -3.37 6.21 -1.61
CA VAL A 53 -2.81 4.87 -1.80
C VAL A 53 -3.90 3.79 -1.75
N GLY A 54 -3.55 2.54 -2.05
CA GLY A 54 -4.50 1.43 -1.96
C GLY A 54 -5.06 1.22 -0.54
N VAL A 55 -6.22 0.58 -0.46
CA VAL A 55 -6.91 0.27 0.82
C VAL A 55 -5.98 -0.50 1.77
N ASN A 56 -5.89 -0.03 3.01
CA ASN A 56 -5.02 -0.53 4.08
C ASN A 56 -3.52 -0.54 3.73
N LYS A 57 -3.05 0.22 2.73
CA LYS A 57 -1.64 0.24 2.32
C LYS A 57 -0.84 1.38 2.97
N ALA A 58 -0.85 1.46 4.30
CA ALA A 58 -0.11 2.47 5.06
C ALA A 58 1.39 2.48 4.75
N ALA A 59 2.00 1.30 4.57
CA ALA A 59 3.41 1.20 4.17
C ALA A 59 3.72 1.90 2.83
N ASN A 60 2.78 1.85 1.88
CA ASN A 60 2.94 2.54 0.59
C ASN A 60 2.84 4.05 0.75
N ALA A 61 2.00 4.55 1.69
CA ALA A 61 1.96 5.97 2.00
C ALA A 61 3.29 6.46 2.58
N GLY A 62 3.88 5.70 3.51
CA GLY A 62 5.22 5.98 4.03
C GLY A 62 6.29 5.98 2.93
N LEU A 63 6.27 4.98 2.05
CA LEU A 63 7.20 4.92 0.91
C LEU A 63 7.01 6.11 -0.04
N TYR A 64 5.77 6.54 -0.29
CA TYR A 64 5.50 7.70 -1.13
C TYR A 64 5.96 9.00 -0.47
N ALA A 65 5.79 9.15 0.85
CA ALA A 65 6.36 10.27 1.60
C ALA A 65 7.89 10.33 1.45
N VAL A 66 8.58 9.18 1.56
CA VAL A 66 10.02 9.09 1.32
C VAL A 66 10.38 9.47 -0.12
N LYS A 67 9.56 9.11 -1.13
CA LYS A 67 9.77 9.55 -2.52
C LYS A 67 9.70 11.07 -2.67
N ILE A 68 8.78 11.75 -1.98
CA ILE A 68 8.69 13.21 -1.98
C ILE A 68 9.96 13.79 -1.34
N LEU A 69 10.33 13.31 -0.16
CA LEU A 69 11.49 13.80 0.59
C LEU A 69 12.82 13.53 -0.14
N ALA A 70 12.93 12.42 -0.86
CA ALA A 70 14.13 12.05 -1.61
C ALA A 70 14.49 13.01 -2.76
N ASN A 71 13.60 13.93 -3.14
CA ASN A 71 13.94 15.01 -4.07
C ASN A 71 14.93 16.00 -3.47
N GLU A 72 14.88 16.22 -2.16
CA GLU A 72 15.75 17.17 -1.44
C GLU A 72 16.86 16.46 -0.67
N PHE A 73 16.59 15.25 -0.14
CA PHE A 73 17.53 14.52 0.70
C PHE A 73 18.22 13.37 -0.04
N LEU A 74 19.47 13.58 -0.45
CA LEU A 74 20.28 12.60 -1.18
C LEU A 74 20.44 11.25 -0.46
N ASP A 75 20.52 11.24 0.87
CA ASP A 75 20.62 9.99 1.64
C ASP A 75 19.34 9.15 1.54
N LEU A 76 18.18 9.79 1.54
CA LEU A 76 16.90 9.11 1.31
C LEU A 76 16.80 8.60 -0.12
N GLN A 77 17.29 9.37 -1.09
CA GLN A 77 17.35 8.95 -2.49
C GLN A 77 18.18 7.67 -2.67
N LYS A 78 19.37 7.60 -2.06
CA LYS A 78 20.24 6.41 -2.07
C LYS A 78 19.55 5.22 -1.42
N LYS A 79 18.95 5.40 -0.23
CA LYS A 79 18.20 4.34 0.48
C LYS A 79 17.02 3.83 -0.34
N LEU A 80 16.29 4.73 -1.01
CA LEU A 80 15.15 4.38 -1.86
C LEU A 80 15.59 3.58 -3.09
N LYS A 81 16.72 3.95 -3.71
CA LYS A 81 17.30 3.18 -4.83
C LYS A 81 17.73 1.79 -4.37
N GLN A 82 18.44 1.69 -3.25
CA GLN A 82 18.84 0.41 -2.66
C GLN A 82 17.63 -0.47 -2.36
N TYR A 83 16.59 0.09 -1.74
CA TYR A 83 15.33 -0.63 -1.47
C TYR A 83 14.69 -1.19 -2.75
N LYS A 84 14.76 -0.46 -3.87
CA LYS A 84 14.25 -0.92 -5.17
C LYS A 84 15.10 -2.04 -5.76
N ASP A 85 16.41 -1.94 -5.65
CA ASP A 85 17.32 -2.99 -6.11
C ASP A 85 17.13 -4.29 -5.30
N ASP A 86 16.96 -4.17 -3.99
CA ASP A 86 16.71 -5.33 -3.11
C ASP A 86 15.35 -5.98 -3.41
N GLN A 87 14.31 -5.17 -3.63
CA GLN A 87 13.00 -5.65 -4.07
C GLN A 87 13.09 -6.41 -5.40
N HIS A 88 13.85 -5.89 -6.37
CA HIS A 88 14.06 -6.55 -7.66
C HIS A 88 14.76 -7.90 -7.51
N ARG A 89 15.85 -7.96 -6.72
CA ARG A 89 16.58 -9.20 -6.43
C ARG A 89 15.70 -10.24 -5.74
N SER A 90 14.86 -9.82 -4.79
CA SER A 90 13.91 -10.73 -4.12
C SER A 90 12.95 -11.37 -5.11
N VAL A 91 12.37 -10.58 -6.02
CA VAL A 91 11.44 -11.08 -7.05
C VAL A 91 12.12 -12.04 -8.03
N LEU A 92 13.36 -11.74 -8.45
CA LEU A 92 14.13 -12.64 -9.32
C LEU A 92 14.40 -13.98 -8.64
N LYS A 93 14.84 -13.95 -7.37
CA LYS A 93 15.09 -15.14 -6.57
C LYS A 93 13.83 -16.00 -6.42
N GLU A 94 12.69 -15.38 -6.15
CA GLU A 94 11.39 -16.08 -6.08
C GLU A 94 10.98 -16.66 -7.43
N SER A 95 11.24 -15.95 -8.54
CA SER A 95 10.96 -16.43 -9.89
C SER A 95 11.81 -17.65 -10.25
N GLU A 96 13.10 -17.64 -9.93
CA GLU A 96 14.01 -18.78 -10.10
C GLU A 96 13.58 -19.97 -9.25
N GLU A 97 13.19 -19.73 -8.00
CA GLU A 97 12.69 -20.79 -7.12
C GLU A 97 11.40 -21.42 -7.68
N LEU A 98 10.47 -20.62 -8.19
CA LEU A 98 9.25 -21.09 -8.85
C LEU A 98 9.58 -21.96 -10.08
N LYS A 99 10.51 -21.51 -10.94
CA LYS A 99 10.95 -22.29 -12.13
C LYS A 99 11.57 -23.63 -11.74
N ARG A 100 12.37 -23.66 -10.67
CA ARG A 100 13.05 -24.86 -10.19
C ARG A 100 12.11 -25.86 -9.52
N LEU A 101 11.20 -25.40 -8.67
CA LEU A 101 10.32 -26.26 -7.88
C LEU A 101 9.06 -26.70 -8.64
N GLY A 102 8.64 -25.93 -9.65
CA GLY A 102 7.33 -26.07 -10.30
C GLY A 102 6.19 -25.51 -9.43
N LEU A 103 5.06 -25.21 -10.08
CA LEU A 103 3.94 -24.48 -9.47
C LEU A 103 3.42 -25.12 -8.17
N THR A 104 3.12 -26.42 -8.19
CA THR A 104 2.49 -27.13 -7.06
C THR A 104 3.36 -27.15 -5.80
N ARG A 105 4.67 -27.35 -5.95
CA ARG A 105 5.60 -27.39 -4.81
C ARG A 105 5.88 -25.98 -4.29
N PHE A 106 5.98 -24.99 -5.18
CA PHE A 106 6.21 -23.61 -4.80
C PHE A 106 5.04 -23.04 -3.99
N THR A 107 3.80 -23.23 -4.45
CA THR A 107 2.62 -22.74 -3.73
C THR A 107 2.46 -23.41 -2.37
N GLY A 108 2.71 -24.72 -2.30
CA GLY A 108 2.71 -25.48 -1.06
C GLY A 108 3.81 -25.08 -0.08
N LYS A 109 4.92 -24.48 -0.53
CA LYS A 109 5.96 -23.94 0.36
C LYS A 109 5.66 -22.50 0.78
N LYS A 110 5.23 -21.66 -0.16
CA LYS A 110 5.08 -20.21 0.03
C LYS A 110 3.82 -19.82 0.80
N PHE A 111 2.73 -20.55 0.60
CA PHE A 111 1.40 -20.18 1.11
C PHE A 111 0.82 -21.19 2.10
N LYS A 112 1.62 -22.16 2.58
CA LYS A 112 1.21 -22.99 3.73
C LYS A 112 1.04 -22.06 4.94
N LYS A 113 -0.21 -21.78 5.28
CA LYS A 113 -0.62 -21.36 6.63
C LYS A 113 -0.63 -22.58 7.53
#